data_AF-A0A4Q9DI73-F1
#
_entry.id   AF-A0A4Q9DI73-F1
#
_cell.length_a   1.000
_cell.length_b   1.000
_cell.length_c   1.000
_cell.angle_alpha   90.00
_cell.angle_beta   90.00
_cell.angle_gamma   90.00
#
_symmetry.space_group_name_H-M   'P 1'
#
loop_
_entity.id
_entity.type
_entity.pdbx_description
1 polymer ?
#
loop_
_entity_poly.entity_id
_entity_poly.type
_entity_poly.pdbx_seq_one_letter_code
_entity_poly.pdbx_strand_id
1 'polypeptide(L)'
;MKPWTENERLQHQEHICEVCPGSLWGEKSICRIHQMSIGQVDDCPEWKVRQANAGPTKVKERGQAYAAYAWGDIEAQIAQIDEEIKDYPWMQREIARLREELEQIDSGLTSRYGIDAAQPKAKGTVSSVVAREVQKREARWQRLKALEEKVKRIELAVDHVLDNRQRTLLECLLQSQKMNAIARHIGVSRQTLYDIKRHLLELLAEHMYGEVMVKEHARVK
;
A
#
# COMPACT_ATOMS: atom_id res chain seq x y z
N MET A 1 -43.38 -21.62 -25.77
CA MET A 1 -42.25 -20.94 -25.08
C MET A 1 -42.83 -20.06 -23.99
N LYS A 2 -42.31 -20.12 -22.76
CA LYS A 2 -42.81 -19.27 -21.67
C LYS A 2 -42.40 -17.82 -21.95
N PRO A 3 -43.30 -16.83 -21.76
CA PRO A 3 -42.93 -15.42 -21.86
C PRO A 3 -42.02 -15.05 -20.67
N TRP A 4 -40.95 -14.32 -20.97
CA TRP A 4 -39.99 -13.82 -19.98
C TRP A 4 -40.66 -12.85 -19.00
N THR A 5 -40.33 -12.98 -17.72
CA THR A 5 -40.75 -12.07 -16.66
C THR A 5 -40.04 -10.71 -16.79
N GLU A 6 -40.64 -9.65 -16.21
CA GLU A 6 -40.09 -8.28 -16.24
C GLU A 6 -38.64 -8.23 -15.76
N ASN A 7 -38.31 -9.01 -14.73
CA ASN A 7 -36.99 -9.04 -14.10
C ASN A 7 -35.95 -9.77 -14.96
N GLU A 8 -36.36 -10.85 -15.65
CA GLU A 8 -35.49 -11.55 -16.60
C GLU A 8 -35.21 -10.69 -17.85
N ARG A 9 -36.15 -9.83 -18.27
CA ARG A 9 -35.93 -8.87 -19.36
C ARG A 9 -34.92 -7.80 -18.97
N LEU A 10 -35.01 -7.27 -17.75
CA LEU A 10 -34.06 -6.27 -17.23
C LEU A 10 -32.64 -6.83 -17.14
N GLN A 11 -32.48 -8.05 -16.61
CA GLN A 11 -31.16 -8.72 -16.55
C GLN A 11 -30.59 -9.05 -17.93
N HIS A 12 -31.45 -9.44 -18.89
CA HIS A 12 -31.04 -9.68 -20.26
C HIS A 12 -30.69 -8.36 -21.00
N GLN A 13 -31.37 -7.25 -20.68
CA GLN A 13 -31.11 -5.91 -21.22
C GLN A 13 -29.79 -5.30 -20.72
N GLU A 14 -29.43 -5.48 -19.45
CA GLU A 14 -28.14 -5.03 -18.91
C GLU A 14 -26.96 -5.71 -19.62
N HIS A 15 -27.07 -7.01 -19.87
CA HIS A 15 -26.02 -7.80 -20.52
C HIS A 15 -25.87 -7.50 -22.03
N ILE A 16 -26.96 -7.06 -22.68
CA ILE A 16 -26.95 -6.61 -24.09
C ILE A 16 -26.32 -5.22 -24.21
N CYS A 17 -26.45 -4.37 -23.19
CA CYS A 17 -25.97 -3.00 -23.21
C CYS A 17 -24.45 -2.84 -23.12
N GLU A 18 -23.68 -3.90 -22.88
CA GLU A 18 -22.21 -3.83 -22.90
C GLU A 18 -21.61 -4.09 -24.30
N VAL A 19 -22.36 -4.71 -25.21
CA VAL A 19 -21.80 -5.30 -26.44
C VAL A 19 -22.24 -4.57 -27.72
N CYS A 20 -23.29 -3.74 -27.65
CA CYS A 20 -23.80 -2.97 -28.79
C CYS A 20 -23.02 -1.64 -28.98
N PRO A 21 -22.63 -1.24 -30.20
CA PRO A 21 -21.97 0.06 -30.42
C PRO A 21 -22.88 1.28 -30.14
N GLY A 22 -24.19 1.08 -29.93
CA GLY A 22 -25.15 2.14 -29.59
C GLY A 22 -25.67 2.15 -28.15
N SER A 23 -25.23 1.21 -27.30
CA SER A 23 -25.86 1.01 -25.97
C SER A 23 -25.41 1.97 -24.87
N LEU A 24 -24.44 2.85 -25.12
CA LEU A 24 -24.11 3.94 -24.18
C LEU A 24 -25.17 5.07 -24.17
N TRP A 25 -26.24 4.94 -24.94
CA TRP A 25 -27.17 6.03 -25.27
C TRP A 25 -28.56 5.86 -24.60
N GLY A 26 -28.75 4.79 -23.80
CA GLY A 26 -29.96 4.53 -23.02
C GLY A 26 -31.14 3.92 -23.80
N GLU A 27 -32.13 3.38 -23.08
CA GLU A 27 -33.25 2.57 -23.61
C GLU A 27 -34.08 3.20 -24.75
N LYS A 28 -34.12 4.54 -24.81
CA LYS A 28 -34.91 5.31 -25.80
C LYS A 28 -34.13 5.64 -27.07
N SER A 29 -32.86 5.27 -27.15
CA SER A 29 -32.05 5.52 -28.33
C SER A 29 -32.44 4.58 -29.48
N ILE A 30 -32.46 5.13 -30.70
CA ILE A 30 -32.92 4.41 -31.90
C ILE A 30 -31.72 3.70 -32.54
N CYS A 31 -31.86 2.39 -32.75
CA CYS A 31 -30.91 1.62 -33.55
C CYS A 31 -31.05 2.01 -35.02
N ARG A 32 -29.99 2.52 -35.67
CA ARG A 32 -30.06 2.88 -37.10
C ARG A 32 -30.18 1.68 -38.05
N ILE A 33 -29.84 0.49 -37.59
CA ILE A 33 -29.87 -0.75 -38.39
C ILE A 33 -31.30 -1.32 -38.43
N HIS A 34 -31.99 -1.32 -37.29
CA HIS A 34 -33.35 -1.87 -37.16
C HIS A 34 -34.45 -0.79 -37.12
N GLN A 35 -34.07 0.50 -37.14
CA GLN A 35 -34.96 1.67 -37.07
C GLN A 35 -36.03 1.61 -35.96
N MET A 36 -35.70 0.98 -34.84
CA MET A 36 -36.54 0.88 -33.65
C MET A 36 -35.71 1.17 -32.40
N SER A 37 -36.37 1.35 -31.26
CA SER A 37 -35.65 1.57 -30.01
C SER A 37 -34.79 0.36 -29.68
N ILE A 38 -33.57 0.60 -29.19
CA ILE A 38 -32.60 -0.46 -28.88
C ILE A 38 -33.18 -1.49 -27.90
N GLY A 39 -34.04 -1.05 -26.97
CA GLY A 39 -34.73 -1.95 -26.02
C GLY A 39 -35.76 -2.90 -26.63
N GLN A 40 -36.10 -2.76 -27.93
CA GLN A 40 -37.04 -3.61 -28.65
C GLN A 40 -36.36 -4.52 -29.69
N VAL A 41 -35.03 -4.54 -29.75
CA VAL A 41 -34.27 -5.38 -30.71
C VAL A 41 -33.91 -6.70 -30.04
N ASP A 42 -34.50 -7.79 -30.50
CA ASP A 42 -34.26 -9.13 -29.95
C ASP A 42 -32.98 -9.81 -30.49
N ASP A 43 -32.55 -9.47 -31.72
CA ASP A 43 -31.34 -10.03 -32.36
C ASP A 43 -30.77 -9.04 -33.40
N CYS A 44 -29.44 -9.01 -33.59
CA CYS A 44 -28.77 -8.12 -34.53
C CYS A 44 -27.58 -8.81 -35.22
N PRO A 45 -27.46 -8.72 -36.56
CA PRO A 45 -26.35 -9.33 -37.30
C PRO A 45 -24.97 -8.75 -36.92
N GLU A 46 -24.89 -7.46 -36.56
CA GLU A 46 -23.65 -6.84 -36.05
C GLU A 46 -23.22 -7.41 -34.69
N TRP A 47 -24.17 -7.87 -33.86
CA TRP A 47 -23.82 -8.54 -32.59
C TRP A 47 -23.14 -9.88 -32.85
N LYS A 48 -23.61 -10.64 -33.83
CA LYS A 48 -23.03 -11.94 -34.19
C LYS A 48 -21.64 -11.79 -34.77
N VAL A 49 -21.43 -10.80 -35.65
CA VAL A 49 -20.11 -10.47 -36.20
C VAL A 49 -19.15 -10.05 -35.08
N ARG A 50 -19.61 -9.26 -34.11
CA ARG A 50 -18.78 -8.82 -32.99
C ARG A 50 -18.53 -9.93 -31.96
N GLN A 51 -19.45 -10.85 -31.72
CA GLN A 51 -19.23 -12.04 -30.89
C GLN A 51 -18.27 -13.03 -31.55
N ALA A 52 -18.34 -13.18 -32.89
CA ALA A 52 -17.39 -14.00 -33.64
C ALA A 52 -15.99 -13.37 -33.72
N ASN A 53 -15.91 -12.03 -33.74
CA ASN A 53 -14.65 -11.27 -33.70
C ASN A 53 -14.17 -10.97 -32.26
N ALA A 54 -15.03 -11.16 -31.26
CA ALA A 54 -14.67 -11.23 -29.86
C ALA A 54 -14.07 -12.61 -29.63
N GLY A 55 -12.84 -12.79 -30.12
CA GLY A 55 -11.93 -13.77 -29.53
C GLY A 55 -11.88 -13.57 -28.01
N PRO A 56 -11.38 -14.56 -27.24
CA PRO A 56 -11.17 -14.38 -25.80
C PRO A 56 -10.50 -13.03 -25.62
N THR A 57 -11.10 -12.18 -24.79
CA THR A 57 -10.56 -10.86 -24.48
C THR A 57 -9.08 -11.06 -24.22
N LYS A 58 -8.24 -10.57 -25.14
CA LYS A 58 -6.81 -10.43 -24.88
C LYS A 58 -6.67 -9.31 -23.86
N VAL A 59 -7.13 -9.57 -22.64
CA VAL A 59 -6.46 -9.00 -21.49
C VAL A 59 -5.02 -9.44 -21.66
N LYS A 60 -4.13 -8.46 -21.76
CA LYS A 60 -2.74 -8.65 -22.17
C LYS A 60 -2.14 -9.85 -21.42
N GLU A 61 -1.92 -10.95 -22.14
CA GLU A 61 -1.47 -12.27 -21.65
C GLU A 61 0.00 -12.30 -21.18
N ARG A 62 0.49 -11.22 -20.56
CA ARG A 62 1.80 -11.21 -19.86
C ARG A 62 1.70 -11.13 -18.35
N GLY A 63 0.50 -11.02 -17.77
CA GLY A 63 0.33 -10.82 -16.32
C GLY A 63 -0.78 -11.62 -15.66
N GLN A 64 -1.30 -12.68 -16.28
CA GLN A 64 -2.59 -13.29 -15.85
C GLN A 64 -2.53 -14.72 -15.33
N ALA A 65 -1.34 -15.24 -15.01
CA ALA A 65 -1.23 -16.51 -14.27
C ALA A 65 -1.03 -16.31 -12.75
N TYR A 66 -0.77 -15.08 -12.29
CA TYR A 66 -0.45 -14.76 -10.88
C TYR A 66 -1.57 -13.99 -10.17
N ALA A 67 -2.69 -13.77 -10.87
CA ALA A 67 -3.72 -12.79 -10.58
C ALA A 67 -4.76 -13.21 -9.51
N ALA A 68 -5.10 -14.50 -9.44
CA ALA A 68 -6.29 -14.94 -8.72
C ALA A 68 -6.07 -15.25 -7.23
N TYR A 69 -4.81 -15.35 -6.77
CA TYR A 69 -4.46 -15.69 -5.38
C TYR A 69 -3.23 -14.91 -4.93
N ALA A 70 -3.37 -13.59 -4.66
CA ALA A 70 -2.40 -12.73 -3.93
C ALA A 70 -2.72 -11.21 -4.02
N TRP A 71 -3.62 -10.78 -4.91
CA TRP A 71 -3.79 -9.34 -5.20
C TRP A 71 -4.38 -8.47 -4.09
N GLY A 72 -5.05 -9.06 -3.09
CA GLY A 72 -5.50 -8.32 -1.91
C GLY A 72 -4.34 -7.87 -1.01
N ASP A 73 -3.26 -8.65 -0.94
CA ASP A 73 -2.14 -8.40 -0.04
C ASP A 73 -1.16 -7.38 -0.64
N ILE A 74 -0.97 -7.40 -1.96
CA ILE A 74 0.01 -6.53 -2.63
C ILE A 74 -0.40 -5.06 -2.56
N GLU A 75 -1.68 -4.73 -2.82
CA GLU A 75 -2.14 -3.35 -2.74
C GLU A 75 -2.09 -2.82 -1.31
N ALA A 76 -2.41 -3.67 -0.32
CA ALA A 76 -2.24 -3.35 1.09
C ALA A 76 -0.77 -3.13 1.48
N GLN A 77 0.15 -3.96 0.98
CA GLN A 77 1.60 -3.82 1.19
C GLN A 77 2.13 -2.52 0.56
N ILE A 78 1.70 -2.19 -0.67
CA ILE A 78 2.08 -0.94 -1.34
C ILE A 78 1.61 0.27 -0.52
N ALA A 79 0.38 0.24 -0.02
CA ALA A 79 -0.15 1.30 0.84
C ALA A 79 0.64 1.40 2.15
N GLN A 80 0.98 0.26 2.76
CA GLN A 80 1.79 0.23 3.99
C GLN A 80 3.20 0.82 3.75
N ILE A 81 3.87 0.44 2.66
CA ILE A 81 5.18 0.99 2.31
C ILE A 81 5.08 2.50 2.05
N ASP A 82 4.04 2.98 1.38
CA ASP A 82 3.86 4.40 1.14
C ASP A 82 3.77 5.20 2.45
N GLU A 83 3.07 4.67 3.47
CA GLU A 83 3.02 5.28 4.80
C GLU A 83 4.36 5.16 5.53
N GLU A 84 5.03 4.00 5.47
CA GLU A 84 6.35 3.80 6.09
C GLU A 84 7.41 4.76 5.53
N ILE A 85 7.40 5.04 4.22
CA ILE A 85 8.28 6.03 3.58
C ILE A 85 7.95 7.45 4.04
N LYS A 86 6.66 7.82 4.14
CA LYS A 86 6.24 9.14 4.64
C LYS A 86 6.66 9.36 6.10
N ASP A 87 6.55 8.32 6.90
CA ASP A 87 6.88 8.34 8.33
C ASP A 87 8.38 8.26 8.61
N TYR A 88 9.20 7.91 7.61
CA TYR A 88 10.65 7.76 7.76
C TYR A 88 11.35 8.94 8.47
N PRO A 89 11.18 10.22 8.05
CA PRO A 89 11.79 11.35 8.77
C PRO A 89 11.25 11.56 10.18
N TRP A 90 10.03 11.10 10.50
CA TRP A 90 9.55 11.05 11.88
C TRP A 90 10.24 9.92 12.67
N MET A 91 10.34 8.71 12.10
CA MET A 91 11.01 7.57 12.73
C MET A 91 12.46 7.87 13.09
N GLN A 92 13.22 8.54 12.21
CA GLN A 92 14.60 8.94 12.52
C GLN A 92 14.70 9.90 13.71
N ARG A 93 13.81 10.92 13.76
CA ARG A 93 13.77 11.87 14.89
C ARG A 93 13.34 11.19 16.18
N GLU A 94 12.40 10.24 16.09
CA GLU A 94 11.91 9.47 17.21
C GLU A 94 13.00 8.56 17.80
N ILE A 95 13.77 7.88 16.94
CA ILE A 95 14.93 7.07 17.34
C ILE A 95 15.95 7.94 18.07
N ALA A 96 16.27 9.12 17.52
CA ALA A 96 17.20 10.05 18.16
C ALA A 96 16.72 10.48 19.55
N ARG A 97 15.43 10.87 19.68
CA ARG A 97 14.84 11.24 20.98
C ARG A 97 14.88 10.08 21.99
N LEU A 98 14.50 8.87 21.57
CA LEU A 98 14.48 7.70 22.45
C LEU A 98 15.89 7.30 22.91
N ARG A 99 16.90 7.42 22.05
CA ARG A 99 18.31 7.18 22.43
C ARG A 99 18.77 8.18 23.48
N GLU A 100 18.50 9.47 23.27
CA GLU A 100 18.83 10.52 24.24
C GLU A 100 18.13 10.30 25.59
N GLU A 101 16.83 9.98 25.58
CA GLU A 101 16.08 9.67 26.81
C GLU A 101 16.67 8.47 27.58
N LEU A 102 17.15 7.44 26.87
CA LEU A 102 17.75 6.27 27.49
C LEU A 102 19.16 6.55 28.03
N GLU A 103 19.95 7.39 27.35
CA GLU A 103 21.31 7.79 27.76
C GLU A 103 21.30 8.75 28.96
N GLN A 104 20.44 9.78 28.96
CA GLN A 104 20.37 10.76 30.05
C GLN A 104 20.06 10.11 31.40
N ILE A 105 19.25 9.05 31.40
CA ILE A 105 18.82 8.36 32.62
C ILE A 105 19.95 7.50 33.22
N ASP A 106 20.89 6.99 32.41
CA ASP A 106 22.05 6.24 32.89
C ASP A 106 23.04 7.16 33.63
N SER A 107 23.21 8.38 33.12
CA SER A 107 24.06 9.41 33.76
C SER A 107 23.47 10.00 35.06
N GLY A 108 22.14 10.00 35.23
CA GLY A 108 21.44 10.58 36.38
C GLY A 108 21.30 9.64 37.59
N LEU A 109 21.57 8.34 37.42
CA LEU A 109 21.43 7.34 38.48
C LEU A 109 22.60 7.39 39.48
N THR A 110 23.81 7.72 39.04
CA THR A 110 25.00 7.86 39.92
C THR A 110 24.96 9.12 40.78
N SER A 111 24.31 10.19 40.32
CA SER A 111 24.20 11.48 41.03
C SER A 111 23.37 11.41 42.33
N ARG A 112 22.47 10.42 42.47
CA ARG A 112 21.58 10.29 43.64
C ARG A 112 22.20 9.55 44.83
N TYR A 113 23.39 9.01 44.67
CA TYR A 113 24.16 8.34 45.74
C TYR A 113 25.14 9.31 46.42
N GLY A 114 24.72 10.56 46.64
CA GLY A 114 25.43 11.48 47.53
C GLY A 114 25.32 11.06 48.99
N ILE A 115 26.14 11.65 49.86
CA ILE A 115 26.30 11.33 51.31
C ILE A 115 24.95 11.28 52.06
N ASP A 116 23.91 11.98 51.57
CA ASP A 116 22.53 11.95 52.09
C ASP A 116 21.74 10.64 51.87
N ALA A 117 22.23 9.72 51.02
CA ALA A 117 21.65 8.40 50.81
C ALA A 117 22.04 7.37 51.90
N ALA A 118 22.96 7.73 52.80
CA ALA A 118 23.43 6.86 53.88
C ALA A 118 22.44 6.77 55.06
N GLN A 119 21.41 7.62 55.13
CA GLN A 119 20.38 7.50 56.16
C GLN A 119 19.27 6.52 55.75
N PRO A 120 19.07 5.41 56.49
CA PRO A 120 17.96 4.50 56.21
C PRO A 120 16.62 5.18 56.52
N LYS A 121 15.90 5.61 55.49
CA LYS A 121 14.52 6.08 55.63
C LYS A 121 13.54 4.91 55.72
N ALA A 122 12.45 5.11 56.45
CA ALA A 122 11.49 4.07 56.84
C ALA A 122 11.04 3.19 55.66
N LYS A 123 11.14 1.87 55.85
CA LYS A 123 10.90 0.83 54.85
C LYS A 123 9.41 0.66 54.59
N GLY A 124 8.95 1.05 53.41
CA GLY A 124 7.67 0.65 52.86
C GLY A 124 7.47 1.32 51.50
N THR A 125 7.08 0.57 50.47
CA THR A 125 6.67 1.08 49.14
C THR A 125 7.74 1.52 48.12
N VAL A 126 9.03 1.22 48.29
CA VAL A 126 10.06 1.58 47.28
C VAL A 126 10.13 0.60 46.09
N SER A 127 9.80 -0.69 46.34
CA SER A 127 9.86 -1.76 45.32
C SER A 127 8.98 -1.49 44.09
N SER A 128 7.76 -0.97 44.28
CA SER A 128 6.81 -0.73 43.19
C SER A 128 7.23 0.39 42.24
N VAL A 129 7.95 1.42 42.74
CA VAL A 129 8.42 2.54 41.92
C VAL A 129 9.56 2.10 41.01
N VAL A 130 10.50 1.33 41.54
CA VAL A 130 11.62 0.77 40.76
C VAL A 130 11.10 -0.21 39.71
N ALA A 131 10.20 -1.12 40.08
CA ALA A 131 9.61 -2.07 39.13
C ALA A 131 8.87 -1.37 37.98
N ARG A 132 8.11 -0.31 38.27
CA ARG A 132 7.40 0.48 37.26
C ARG A 132 8.36 1.22 36.32
N GLU A 133 9.48 1.71 36.84
CA GLU A 133 10.50 2.37 36.03
C GLU A 133 11.21 1.38 35.09
N VAL A 134 11.53 0.18 35.58
CA VAL A 134 12.09 -0.89 34.74
C VAL A 134 11.13 -1.26 33.60
N GLN A 135 9.84 -1.41 33.87
CA GLN A 135 8.84 -1.70 32.83
C GLN A 135 8.74 -0.59 31.77
N LYS A 136 8.80 0.68 32.20
CA LYS A 136 8.81 1.82 31.27
C LYS A 136 10.05 1.83 30.39
N ARG A 137 11.22 1.52 30.96
CA ARG A 137 12.48 1.41 30.20
C ARG A 137 12.43 0.29 29.18
N GLU A 138 11.94 -0.87 29.58
CA GLU A 138 11.79 -2.02 28.68
C GLU A 138 10.86 -1.66 27.51
N ALA A 139 9.70 -1.06 27.78
CA ALA A 139 8.78 -0.63 26.73
C ALA A 139 9.41 0.38 25.75
N ARG A 140 10.22 1.33 26.24
CA ARG A 140 10.96 2.28 25.39
C ARG A 140 12.02 1.58 24.55
N TRP A 141 12.78 0.65 25.14
CA TRP A 141 13.77 -0.15 24.41
C TRP A 141 13.13 -0.99 23.31
N GLN A 142 11.99 -1.63 23.58
CA GLN A 142 11.25 -2.40 22.58
C GLN A 142 10.75 -1.51 21.44
N ARG A 143 10.20 -0.33 21.78
CA ARG A 143 9.80 0.67 20.77
C ARG A 143 10.97 1.15 19.91
N LEU A 144 12.12 1.44 20.54
CA LEU A 144 13.34 1.84 19.84
C LEU A 144 13.78 0.77 18.85
N LYS A 145 13.90 -0.49 19.31
CA LYS A 145 14.26 -1.62 18.45
C LYS A 145 13.31 -1.79 17.27
N ALA A 146 12.00 -1.73 17.51
CA ALA A 146 11.01 -1.85 16.45
C ALA A 146 11.13 -0.74 15.40
N LEU A 147 11.43 0.50 15.80
CA LEU A 147 11.66 1.60 14.87
C LEU A 147 12.96 1.43 14.10
N GLU A 148 14.04 1.03 14.76
CA GLU A 148 15.34 0.76 14.11
C GLU A 148 15.24 -0.36 13.08
N GLU A 149 14.50 -1.43 13.39
CA GLU A 149 14.25 -2.53 12.45
C GLU A 149 13.47 -2.06 11.21
N LYS A 150 12.46 -1.20 11.39
CA LYS A 150 11.71 -0.62 10.27
C LYS A 150 12.60 0.26 9.39
N VAL A 151 13.37 1.17 10.00
CA VAL A 151 14.29 2.06 9.28
C VAL A 151 15.33 1.26 8.50
N LYS A 152 15.95 0.25 9.12
CA LYS A 152 16.90 -0.65 8.44
C LYS A 152 16.28 -1.38 7.25
N ARG A 153 15.04 -1.84 7.38
CA ARG A 153 14.33 -2.51 6.28
C ARG A 153 14.14 -1.58 5.09
N ILE A 154 13.78 -0.32 5.34
CA ILE A 154 13.63 0.70 4.29
C ILE A 154 14.98 1.00 3.64
N GLU A 155 16.04 1.19 4.43
CA GLU A 155 17.39 1.48 3.92
C GLU A 155 17.92 0.36 3.02
N LEU A 156 17.76 -0.91 3.42
CA LEU A 156 18.13 -2.04 2.59
C LEU A 156 17.34 -2.07 1.27
N ALA A 157 16.05 -1.74 1.29
CA ALA A 157 15.24 -1.69 0.09
C ALA A 157 15.62 -0.52 -0.85
N VAL A 158 16.02 0.62 -0.28
CA VAL A 158 16.48 1.81 -1.02
C VAL A 158 17.73 1.50 -1.84
N ASP A 159 18.65 0.68 -1.32
CA ASP A 159 19.90 0.32 -2.00
C ASP A 159 19.67 -0.47 -3.30
N HIS A 160 18.52 -1.11 -3.46
CA HIS A 160 18.16 -1.86 -4.67
C HIS A 160 17.58 -0.98 -5.79
N VAL A 161 17.30 0.30 -5.55
CA VAL A 161 16.74 1.20 -6.57
C VAL A 161 17.86 1.71 -7.49
N LEU A 162 17.92 1.13 -8.70
CA LEU A 162 18.95 1.42 -9.70
C LEU A 162 18.62 2.60 -10.63
N ASP A 163 17.33 2.89 -10.87
CA ASP A 163 16.96 3.99 -11.76
C ASP A 163 17.18 5.35 -11.09
N ASN A 164 17.91 6.24 -11.77
CA ASN A 164 18.26 7.57 -11.24
C ASN A 164 17.04 8.44 -10.95
N ARG A 165 15.97 8.33 -11.76
CA ARG A 165 14.76 9.13 -11.56
C ARG A 165 13.96 8.63 -10.36
N GLN A 166 13.79 7.32 -10.25
CA GLN A 166 13.17 6.68 -9.08
C GLN A 166 13.97 6.97 -7.80
N ARG A 167 15.30 6.93 -7.87
CA ARG A 167 16.18 7.24 -6.74
C ARG A 167 16.02 8.69 -6.28
N THR A 168 16.01 9.64 -7.22
CA THR A 168 15.79 11.06 -6.90
C THR A 168 14.41 11.27 -6.25
N LEU A 169 13.36 10.62 -6.78
CA LEU A 169 12.02 10.66 -6.19
C LEU A 169 12.02 10.13 -4.76
N LEU A 170 12.68 8.99 -4.52
CA LEU A 170 12.77 8.36 -3.21
C LEU A 170 13.52 9.23 -2.21
N GLU A 171 14.67 9.80 -2.59
CA GLU A 171 15.43 10.73 -1.75
C GLU A 171 14.58 11.94 -1.33
N CYS A 172 13.84 12.52 -2.27
CA CYS A 172 12.92 13.62 -1.96
C CYS A 172 11.76 13.19 -1.05
N LEU A 173 11.24 11.97 -1.19
CA LEU A 173 10.21 11.40 -0.32
C LEU A 173 10.71 11.22 1.12
N LEU A 174 11.91 10.65 1.28
CA LEU A 174 12.56 10.47 2.58
C LEU A 174 12.84 11.81 3.29
N GLN A 175 13.04 12.87 2.52
CA GLN A 175 13.17 14.25 3.02
C GLN A 175 11.81 14.95 3.30
N SER A 176 10.68 14.24 3.18
CA SER A 176 9.34 14.80 3.37
C SER A 176 8.99 15.94 2.38
N GLN A 177 9.51 15.91 1.16
CA GLN A 177 9.18 16.92 0.16
C GLN A 177 7.77 16.71 -0.43
N LYS A 178 7.08 17.81 -0.74
CA LYS A 178 5.75 17.77 -1.38
C LYS A 178 5.83 17.26 -2.82
N MET A 179 4.88 16.42 -3.24
CA MET A 179 4.84 15.86 -4.61
C MET A 179 4.96 16.91 -5.73
N ASN A 180 4.34 18.08 -5.54
CA ASN A 180 4.42 19.17 -6.51
C ASN A 180 5.82 19.81 -6.60
N ALA A 181 6.61 19.78 -5.51
CA ALA A 181 8.00 20.21 -5.54
C ALA A 181 8.87 19.17 -6.25
N ILE A 182 8.64 17.88 -5.97
CA ILE A 182 9.37 16.78 -6.61
C ILE A 182 9.09 16.73 -8.12
N ALA A 183 7.84 16.88 -8.54
CA ALA A 183 7.48 16.93 -9.96
C ALA A 183 8.26 18.01 -10.72
N ARG A 184 8.38 19.20 -10.11
CA ARG A 184 9.15 20.32 -10.67
C ARG A 184 10.65 20.05 -10.67
N HIS A 185 11.17 19.41 -9.62
CA HIS A 185 12.58 19.06 -9.50
C HIS A 185 13.01 18.03 -10.56
N ILE A 186 12.18 17.00 -10.79
CA ILE A 186 12.44 15.94 -11.77
C ILE A 186 12.07 16.39 -13.20
N GLY A 187 11.22 17.41 -13.35
CA GLY A 187 10.79 17.94 -14.65
C GLY A 187 9.72 17.09 -15.33
N VAL A 188 8.82 16.47 -14.57
CA VAL A 188 7.74 15.60 -15.08
C VAL A 188 6.35 16.11 -14.71
N SER A 189 5.34 15.64 -15.46
CA SER A 189 3.95 15.90 -15.11
C SER A 189 3.57 15.21 -13.79
N ARG A 190 2.53 15.71 -13.13
CA ARG A 190 2.04 15.13 -11.86
C ARG A 190 1.56 13.68 -12.04
N GLN A 191 0.90 13.37 -13.16
CA GLN A 191 0.43 12.01 -13.46
C GLN A 191 1.62 11.06 -13.62
N THR A 192 2.58 11.44 -14.45
CA THR A 192 3.82 10.67 -14.67
C THR A 192 4.59 10.46 -13.37
N LEU A 193 4.62 11.45 -12.48
CA LEU A 193 5.25 11.28 -11.16
C LEU A 193 4.55 10.20 -10.32
N TYR A 194 3.21 10.15 -10.33
CA TYR A 194 2.47 9.11 -9.62
C TYR A 194 2.69 7.72 -10.22
N ASP A 195 2.84 7.62 -11.55
CA ASP A 195 3.17 6.36 -12.21
C ASP A 195 4.58 5.88 -11.82
N ILE A 196 5.57 6.78 -11.85
CA ILE A 196 6.94 6.49 -11.39
C ILE A 196 6.93 6.07 -9.91
N LYS A 197 6.16 6.79 -9.08
CA LYS A 197 6.01 6.46 -7.65
C LYS A 197 5.40 5.07 -7.46
N ARG A 198 4.36 4.72 -8.22
CA ARG A 198 3.72 3.40 -8.14
C ARG A 198 4.71 2.29 -8.48
N HIS A 199 5.47 2.43 -9.56
CA HIS A 199 6.50 1.46 -9.93
C HIS A 199 7.61 1.36 -8.89
N LEU A 200 8.02 2.49 -8.28
CA LEU A 200 8.96 2.49 -7.18
C LEU A 200 8.42 1.68 -5.98
N LEU A 201 7.16 1.88 -5.59
CA LEU A 201 6.55 1.15 -4.47
C LEU A 201 6.41 -0.35 -4.78
N GLU A 202 6.09 -0.72 -6.02
CA GLU A 202 6.06 -2.12 -6.47
C GLU A 202 7.43 -2.80 -6.31
N LEU A 203 8.52 -2.12 -6.72
CA LEU A 203 9.88 -2.61 -6.54
C LEU A 203 10.24 -2.77 -5.06
N LEU A 204 9.92 -1.77 -4.24
CA LEU A 204 10.17 -1.85 -2.79
C LEU A 204 9.38 -2.99 -2.14
N ALA A 205 8.13 -3.21 -2.57
CA ALA A 205 7.32 -4.31 -2.08
C ALA A 205 7.94 -5.67 -2.43
N GLU A 206 8.44 -5.83 -3.65
CA GLU A 206 9.14 -7.04 -4.07
C GLU A 206 10.40 -7.29 -3.22
N HIS A 207 11.20 -6.26 -2.94
CA HIS A 207 12.41 -6.43 -2.11
C HIS A 207 12.11 -6.67 -0.64
N MET A 208 11.07 -6.05 -0.08
CA MET A 208 10.72 -6.18 1.33
C MET A 208 9.94 -7.47 1.63
N TYR A 209 9.07 -7.92 0.72
CA TYR A 209 8.15 -9.04 0.93
C TYR A 209 8.35 -10.22 -0.02
N GLY A 210 9.19 -10.09 -1.06
CA GLY A 210 9.42 -11.15 -2.06
C GLY A 210 10.00 -12.44 -1.47
N GLU A 211 10.84 -12.34 -0.43
CA GLU A 211 11.33 -13.53 0.29
C GLU A 211 10.26 -14.21 1.16
N VAL A 212 9.29 -13.45 1.66
CA VAL A 212 8.20 -13.97 2.50
C VAL A 212 7.30 -14.87 1.66
N MET A 213 7.03 -14.48 0.42
CA MET A 213 6.22 -15.24 -0.54
C MET A 213 6.82 -16.61 -0.89
N VAL A 214 8.15 -16.72 -1.06
CA VAL A 214 8.82 -18.00 -1.35
C VAL A 214 8.78 -18.94 -0.13
N LYS A 215 8.96 -18.40 1.08
CA LYS A 215 8.98 -19.18 2.33
C LYS A 215 7.60 -19.65 2.78
N GLU A 216 6.55 -18.86 2.55
CA GLU A 216 5.17 -19.26 2.87
C GLU A 216 4.64 -20.32 1.89
N HIS A 217 4.93 -20.21 0.60
CA HIS A 217 4.58 -21.26 -0.38
C HIS A 217 5.32 -22.59 -0.12
N ALA A 218 6.52 -22.55 0.45
CA ALA A 218 7.28 -23.73 0.83
C ALA A 218 6.82 -24.37 2.15
N ARG A 219 6.09 -23.64 3.01
CA ARG A 219 5.53 -24.17 4.28
C ARG A 219 4.15 -24.82 4.12
N VAL A 220 3.44 -24.48 3.04
CA VAL A 220 2.08 -24.98 2.75
C VAL A 220 2.11 -26.27 1.91
N LYS A 221 3.30 -26.71 1.44
CA LYS A 221 3.54 -28.00 0.81
C LYS A 221 4.17 -28.99 1.78
#